data_AF-A0A658NL06-F1
#
_entry.id   AF-A0A658NL06-F1
#
_cell.length_a   1.000
_cell.length_b   1.000
_cell.length_c   1.000
_cell.angle_alpha   90.00
_cell.angle_beta   90.00
_cell.angle_gamma   90.00
#
_symmetry.space_group_name_H-M   'P 1'
#
loop_
_entity.id
_entity.type
_entity.pdbx_description
1 polymer ?
#
loop_
_entity_poly.entity_id
_entity_poly.type
_entity_poly.pdbx_seq_one_letter_code
_entity_poly.pdbx_strand_id
1 'polypeptide(L)'
;AVRTAGTSIREQARHLEQNHDLARAVLRVLVNSTVGSAGIQVEPTPLRADGSVDEALAQAMLEVWDEWGEAPEVTRQLSWPKCQRLLARTK
;
A
#
# COMPACT_ATOMS: atom_id res chain seq x y z
N ALA A 1 18.47 -26.14 -9.71
CA ALA A 1 19.17 -25.14 -10.52
C ALA A 1 18.18 -24.27 -11.30
N VAL A 2 17.49 -23.32 -10.64
CA VAL A 2 16.69 -22.27 -11.32
C VAL A 2 16.76 -20.99 -10.48
N ARG A 3 17.97 -20.45 -10.29
CA ARG A 3 18.17 -19.14 -9.63
C ARG A 3 18.78 -18.09 -10.58
N THR A 4 18.90 -18.42 -11.86
CA THR A 4 19.57 -17.56 -12.84
C THR A 4 18.99 -17.80 -14.24
N ALA A 5 17.97 -17.04 -14.61
CA ALA A 5 17.59 -16.83 -16.01
C ALA A 5 17.11 -15.38 -16.20
N GLY A 6 18.08 -14.47 -16.36
CA GLY A 6 17.93 -13.25 -17.14
C GLY A 6 17.89 -11.92 -16.38
N THR A 7 16.79 -11.66 -15.68
CA THR A 7 16.50 -10.39 -14.98
C THR A 7 15.30 -10.66 -14.08
N SER A 8 15.26 -10.09 -12.88
CA SER A 8 14.08 -10.20 -12.02
C SER A 8 12.84 -9.69 -12.76
N ILE A 9 11.67 -10.29 -12.56
CA ILE A 9 10.40 -9.76 -13.12
C ILE A 9 10.23 -8.28 -12.75
N ARG A 10 10.72 -7.87 -11.56
CA ARG A 10 10.77 -6.45 -11.16
C ARG A 10 11.66 -5.60 -12.06
N GLU A 11 12.83 -6.10 -12.47
CA GLU A 11 13.75 -5.39 -13.37
C GLU A 11 13.17 -5.27 -14.78
N GLN A 12 12.55 -6.34 -15.29
CA GLN A 12 11.86 -6.33 -16.58
C GLN A 12 10.69 -5.34 -16.56
N ALA A 13 9.86 -5.36 -15.51
CA ALA A 13 8.77 -4.42 -15.33
C ALA A 13 9.28 -2.97 -15.24
N ARG A 14 10.42 -2.72 -14.57
CA ARG A 14 11.06 -1.40 -14.49
C ARG A 14 11.53 -0.91 -15.86
N HIS A 15 12.20 -1.77 -16.61
CA HIS A 15 12.64 -1.47 -17.97
C HIS A 15 11.45 -1.12 -18.87
N LEU A 16 10.36 -1.90 -18.79
CA LEU A 16 9.15 -1.64 -19.55
C LEU A 16 8.46 -0.33 -19.12
N GLU A 17 8.35 -0.04 -17.82
CA GLU A 17 7.73 1.19 -17.30
C GLU A 17 8.46 2.47 -17.77
N GLN A 18 9.79 2.39 -17.88
CA GLN A 18 10.63 3.50 -18.31
C GLN A 18 10.49 3.76 -19.82
N ASN A 19 10.45 2.69 -20.61
CA ASN A 19 10.53 2.75 -22.07
C ASN A 19 9.18 2.69 -22.79
N HIS A 20 8.13 2.20 -22.13
CA HIS A 20 6.80 2.02 -22.71
C HIS A 20 5.71 2.65 -21.83
N ASP A 21 4.92 3.51 -22.46
CA ASP A 21 3.78 4.21 -21.86
C ASP A 21 2.68 3.25 -21.38
N LEU A 22 2.39 2.20 -22.14
CA LEU A 22 1.41 1.18 -21.78
C LEU A 22 1.79 0.47 -20.48
N ALA A 23 3.03 0.04 -20.34
CA ALA A 23 3.52 -0.61 -19.12
C ALA A 23 3.43 0.34 -17.91
N ARG A 24 3.76 1.62 -18.12
CA ARG A 24 3.59 2.66 -17.08
C ARG A 24 2.13 2.84 -16.67
N ALA A 25 1.21 2.85 -17.63
CA ALA A 25 -0.22 2.98 -17.37
C ALA A 25 -0.75 1.78 -16.59
N VAL A 26 -0.42 0.56 -17.01
CA VAL A 26 -0.83 -0.68 -16.33
C VAL A 26 -0.34 -0.71 -14.88
N LEU A 27 0.95 -0.43 -14.64
CA LEU A 27 1.50 -0.39 -13.28
C LEU A 27 0.90 0.74 -12.45
N ARG A 28 0.56 1.88 -13.06
CA ARG A 28 -0.14 2.96 -12.36
C ARG A 28 -1.54 2.52 -11.92
N VAL A 29 -2.30 1.86 -12.78
CA VAL A 29 -3.63 1.34 -12.45
C VAL A 29 -3.52 0.33 -11.31
N LEU A 30 -2.59 -0.63 -11.41
CA LEU A 30 -2.33 -1.63 -10.37
C LEU A 30 -2.02 -0.99 -9.02
N VAL A 31 -1.11 -0.01 -8.98
CA VAL A 31 -0.77 0.69 -7.73
C VAL A 31 -1.96 1.47 -7.19
N ASN A 32 -2.72 2.16 -8.04
CA ASN A 32 -3.89 2.93 -7.63
C ASN A 32 -5.01 2.06 -7.06
N SER A 33 -5.19 0.84 -7.59
CA SER A 33 -6.24 -0.09 -7.14
C SER A 33 -5.83 -0.89 -5.92
N THR A 34 -4.52 -1.05 -5.67
CA THR A 34 -4.02 -1.85 -4.55
C THR A 34 -3.79 -0.98 -3.31
N VAL A 35 -3.18 0.20 -3.46
CA VAL A 35 -2.76 1.05 -2.34
C VAL A 35 -3.18 2.52 -2.50
N GLY A 36 -3.15 3.25 -1.37
CA GLY A 36 -3.57 4.65 -1.29
C GLY A 36 -5.08 4.79 -1.02
N SER A 37 -5.59 6.00 -1.19
CA SER A 37 -6.98 6.35 -0.82
C SER A 37 -8.07 5.57 -1.57
N ALA A 38 -7.80 5.13 -2.80
CA ALA A 38 -8.70 4.31 -3.60
C ALA A 38 -8.29 2.82 -3.62
N GLY A 39 -7.28 2.47 -2.84
CA GLY A 39 -6.77 1.11 -2.74
C GLY A 39 -7.56 0.27 -1.73
N ILE A 40 -7.02 -0.91 -1.43
CA ILE A 40 -7.60 -1.81 -0.42
C ILE A 40 -7.43 -1.17 0.95
N GLN A 41 -8.54 -0.87 1.62
CA GLN A 41 -8.55 -0.40 3.00
C GLN A 41 -8.59 -1.59 3.96
N VAL A 42 -7.99 -1.41 5.13
CA VAL A 42 -7.97 -2.42 6.20
C VAL A 42 -8.82 -1.90 7.34
N GLU A 43 -9.94 -2.57 7.57
CA GLU A 43 -10.86 -2.24 8.67
C GLU A 43 -10.58 -3.16 9.87
N PRO A 44 -10.32 -2.62 11.07
CA PRO A 44 -10.11 -3.42 12.26
C PRO A 44 -11.44 -4.04 12.72
N THR A 45 -11.43 -5.33 13.03
CA THR A 45 -12.60 -6.04 13.59
C THR A 45 -12.22 -6.72 14.91
N PRO A 46 -12.01 -5.95 15.99
CA PRO A 46 -11.69 -6.52 17.29
C PRO A 46 -12.90 -7.29 17.83
N LEU A 47 -12.61 -8.41 18.50
CA LEU A 47 -13.62 -9.25 19.14
C LEU A 47 -13.53 -9.11 20.66
N ARG A 48 -14.68 -9.07 21.32
CA ARG A 48 -14.80 -9.13 22.78
C ARG A 48 -14.59 -10.56 23.26
N ALA A 49 -14.45 -10.72 24.58
CA ALA A 49 -14.29 -12.04 25.21
C ALA A 49 -15.47 -12.99 24.96
N ASP A 50 -16.65 -12.43 24.64
CA ASP A 50 -17.87 -13.19 24.29
C ASP A 50 -17.97 -13.51 22.79
N GLY A 51 -17.01 -13.07 21.97
CA GLY A 51 -17.01 -13.27 20.51
C GLY A 51 -17.82 -12.25 19.72
N SER A 52 -18.45 -11.26 20.37
CA SER A 52 -19.09 -10.13 19.68
C SER A 52 -18.05 -9.13 19.14
N VAL A 53 -18.41 -8.39 18.09
CA VAL A 53 -17.53 -7.34 17.53
C VAL A 53 -17.54 -6.12 18.45
N ASP A 54 -16.36 -5.61 18.78
CA ASP A 54 -16.19 -4.37 19.54
C ASP A 54 -16.12 -3.14 18.62
N GLU A 55 -17.29 -2.63 18.23
CA GLU A 55 -17.38 -1.44 17.37
C GLU A 55 -16.74 -0.18 17.99
N ALA A 56 -16.85 -0.01 19.31
CA ALA A 56 -16.29 1.15 20.00
C ALA A 56 -14.75 1.12 19.96
N LEU A 57 -14.16 -0.06 20.17
CA LEU A 57 -12.72 -0.23 20.04
C LEU A 57 -12.27 -0.10 18.58
N ALA A 58 -13.02 -0.67 17.63
CA ALA A 58 -12.72 -0.55 16.21
C ALA A 58 -12.64 0.93 15.77
N GLN A 59 -13.64 1.73 16.17
CA GLN A 59 -13.70 3.15 15.88
C GLN A 59 -12.51 3.91 16.49
N ALA A 60 -12.18 3.65 17.75
CA ALA A 60 -11.03 4.29 18.40
C ALA A 60 -9.69 3.93 17.71
N MET A 61 -9.55 2.71 17.20
CA MET A 61 -8.37 2.30 16.44
C MET A 61 -8.28 3.04 15.11
N LEU A 62 -9.41 3.22 14.40
CA LEU A 62 -9.47 3.97 13.15
C LEU A 62 -9.11 5.44 13.34
N GLU A 63 -9.60 6.08 14.41
CA GLU A 63 -9.28 7.49 14.70
C GLU A 63 -7.78 7.71 14.91
N VAL A 64 -7.13 6.86 15.71
CA VAL A 64 -5.69 6.92 15.94
C VAL A 64 -4.91 6.60 14.65
N TRP A 65 -5.42 5.67 13.85
CA TRP A 65 -4.82 5.31 12.56
C TRP A 65 -4.87 6.45 11.55
N ASP A 66 -6.01 7.14 11.45
CA ASP A 66 -6.19 8.29 10.57
C ASP A 66 -5.29 9.45 10.99
N GLU A 67 -5.21 9.76 12.29
CA GLU A 67 -4.31 10.80 12.81
C GLU A 67 -2.83 10.49 12.50
N TRP A 68 -2.40 9.26 12.75
CA TRP A 68 -1.05 8.81 12.39
C TRP A 68 -0.83 8.89 10.87
N GLY A 69 -1.87 8.55 10.10
CA GLY A 69 -1.86 8.48 8.64
C GLY A 69 -1.63 9.82 7.94
N GLU A 70 -1.84 10.95 8.60
CA GLU A 70 -1.55 12.27 8.03
C GLU A 70 -0.05 12.49 7.77
N ALA A 71 0.81 11.98 8.66
CA ALA A 71 2.26 12.15 8.56
C ALA A 71 3.06 11.01 9.25
N PRO A 72 2.98 9.77 8.75
CA PRO A 72 3.53 8.58 9.39
C PRO A 72 5.05 8.41 9.26
N GLU A 73 5.68 9.06 8.28
CA GLU A 73 7.11 8.89 8.02
C GLU A 73 7.97 9.93 8.77
N VAL A 74 9.27 9.62 8.92
CA VAL A 74 10.22 10.33 9.80
C VAL A 74 10.25 11.85 9.55
N THR A 75 10.15 12.29 8.30
CA THR A 75 10.18 13.71 7.91
C THR A 75 8.83 14.41 8.00
N ARG A 76 7.74 13.65 8.21
CA ARG A 76 6.35 14.14 8.33
C ARG A 76 5.83 14.94 7.11
N GLN A 77 6.35 14.68 5.92
CA GLN A 77 6.00 15.36 4.67
C GLN A 77 5.00 14.55 3.81
N LEU A 78 4.94 13.24 4.01
CA LEU A 78 4.09 12.35 3.23
C LEU A 78 2.96 11.78 4.07
N SER A 79 1.74 11.85 3.55
CA SER A 79 0.61 11.10 4.10
C SER A 79 0.75 9.61 3.79
N TRP A 80 0.04 8.79 4.55
CA TRP A 80 0.07 7.35 4.45
C TRP A 80 -0.18 6.82 3.03
N PRO A 81 -1.19 7.32 2.27
CA PRO A 81 -1.35 6.96 0.86
C PRO A 81 -0.13 7.25 -0.01
N LYS A 82 0.60 8.35 0.25
CA LYS A 82 1.82 8.70 -0.49
C LYS A 82 2.97 7.77 -0.11
N CYS A 83 3.13 7.45 1.17
CA CYS A 83 4.12 6.49 1.67
C CYS A 83 3.92 5.11 1.04
N GLN A 84 2.68 4.61 1.02
CA GLN A 84 2.36 3.32 0.40
C GLN A 84 2.70 3.29 -1.10
N ARG A 85 2.35 4.34 -1.84
CA ARG A 85 2.66 4.46 -3.28
C ARG A 85 4.17 4.52 -3.54
N LEU A 86 4.92 5.20 -2.68
CA LEU A 86 6.37 5.26 -2.74
C LEU A 86 6.96 3.86 -2.51
N LEU A 87 6.51 3.17 -1.46
CA LEU A 87 6.96 1.82 -1.12
C LEU A 87 6.64 0.83 -2.26
N ALA A 88 5.43 0.87 -2.81
CA ALA A 88 5.00 0.01 -3.91
C ALA A 88 5.84 0.19 -5.19
N ARG A 89 6.56 1.31 -5.32
CA ARG A 89 7.45 1.64 -6.44
C ARG A 89 8.94 1.49 -6.09
N THR A 90 9.25 1.14 -4.85
CA THR A 90 10.63 0.95 -4.36
C THR A 90 11.09 -0.49 -4.63
N LYS A 91 12.41 -0.69 -4.76
CA LYS A 91 13.03 -1.96 -5.16
C LYS A 91 12.89 -3.05 -4.11
#